data_AF-A0A7X8L4A4-F1
#
_entry.id   AF-A0A7X8L4A4-F1
#
_cell.length_a   1.000
_cell.length_b   1.000
_cell.length_c   1.000
_cell.angle_alpha   90.00
_cell.angle_beta   90.00
_cell.angle_gamma   90.00
#
_symmetry.space_group_name_H-M   'P 1'
#
loop_
_entity.id
_entity.type
_entity.pdbx_description
1 polymer ?
#
loop_
_entity_poly.entity_id
_entity_poly.type
_entity_poly.pdbx_seq_one_letter_code
_entity_poly.pdbx_strand_id
1 'polypeptide(L)'
;IGQNMGVLYYILAIICTLFIPLVPLVISALLSLLLMNIVSRSRYRDVITIIGSIILLVGVFLGQNYLISQMPDNEQEFLMELLKSSNALIEFMGRAFPPAIWITKILSSTFKEALINLAYLLIVSLGAFGLVYFIASFIYQRGATAQFETEASTGKSKLSYKSKSQILTIFKIEWITILKTPIYALNSLVMVFMAPLLMMLPLFGGNLANDPDLQFLYQLIESGQSTPLLPLIIAGLITLFVMINPAVSSTFSREGKNFWILKNIPVKPEIQVYGKLLAGYSISFIAALLSAFIAMLSFRIPIVTTIMVLILISAALIPISAVGIYLDLMRPKLVWNNPQEAIKQNFNVVIAMLLGFILVTVFGIIGFFLSRFSIGTFAIFGIMLAIMLSFSYFSILMLKYAAKGAYSRIEI
;
A
#
# COMPACT_ATOMS: atom_id res chain seq x y z
N ILE A 1 -4.09 25.93 -28.37
CA ILE A 1 -3.00 26.73 -28.99
C ILE A 1 -3.65 27.51 -30.13
N GLY A 2 -3.60 28.85 -30.11
CA GLY A 2 -4.21 29.68 -31.17
C GLY A 2 -5.45 30.51 -30.78
N GLN A 3 -5.75 30.69 -29.49
CA GLN A 3 -6.64 31.80 -29.10
C GLN A 3 -5.75 32.98 -28.71
N ASN A 4 -5.89 34.12 -29.40
CA ASN A 4 -5.27 35.40 -29.05
C ASN A 4 -5.86 35.90 -27.72
N MET A 5 -5.49 35.25 -26.62
CA MET A 5 -5.91 35.66 -25.29
C MET A 5 -4.97 36.78 -24.82
N GLY A 6 -5.55 37.90 -24.39
CA GLY A 6 -4.78 39.07 -23.98
C GLY A 6 -3.87 38.80 -22.78
N VAL A 7 -2.89 39.67 -22.53
CA VAL A 7 -1.92 39.57 -21.42
C VAL A 7 -2.61 39.35 -20.06
N LEU A 8 -3.79 39.95 -19.86
CA LEU A 8 -4.60 39.78 -18.66
C LEU A 8 -5.01 38.32 -18.38
N TYR A 9 -5.28 37.54 -19.43
CA TYR A 9 -5.62 36.12 -19.29
C TYR A 9 -4.47 35.32 -18.70
N TYR A 10 -3.24 35.52 -19.19
CA TYR A 10 -2.06 34.83 -18.69
C TYR A 10 -1.75 35.18 -17.22
N ILE A 11 -1.94 36.44 -16.84
CA ILE A 11 -1.79 36.88 -15.45
C ILE A 11 -2.81 36.16 -14.54
N LEU A 12 -4.10 36.14 -14.94
CA LEU A 12 -5.15 35.46 -14.18
C LEU A 12 -4.93 33.94 -14.13
N ALA A 13 -4.44 33.33 -15.21
CA ALA A 13 -4.11 31.90 -15.25
C ALA A 13 -3.01 31.55 -14.25
N ILE A 14 -1.92 32.33 -14.19
CA ILE A 14 -0.84 32.12 -13.21
C ILE A 14 -1.38 32.21 -11.78
N ILE A 15 -2.21 33.22 -11.49
CA ILE A 15 -2.84 33.37 -10.16
C ILE A 15 -3.70 32.15 -9.86
N CYS A 16 -4.56 31.73 -10.79
CA CYS A 16 -5.40 30.54 -10.58
C CYS A 16 -4.56 29.28 -10.33
N THR A 17 -3.52 29.03 -11.12
CA THR A 17 -2.63 27.87 -10.97
C THR A 17 -1.96 27.82 -9.60
N LEU A 18 -1.56 28.96 -9.05
CA LEU A 18 -0.97 29.04 -7.70
C LEU A 18 -1.99 28.72 -6.59
N PHE A 19 -3.27 29.06 -6.79
CA PHE A 19 -4.32 28.88 -5.78
C PHE A 19 -5.06 27.53 -5.88
N ILE A 20 -5.00 26.84 -7.03
CA ILE A 20 -5.55 25.46 -7.20
C ILE A 20 -5.13 24.51 -6.06
N PRO A 21 -3.83 24.34 -5.74
CA PRO A 21 -3.42 23.37 -4.73
C PRO A 21 -3.74 23.81 -3.30
N LEU A 22 -4.11 25.07 -3.07
CA LEU A 22 -4.24 25.61 -1.73
C LEU A 22 -5.40 24.97 -0.96
N VAL A 23 -6.56 24.79 -1.58
CA VAL A 23 -7.71 24.16 -0.92
C VAL A 23 -7.45 22.69 -0.55
N PRO A 24 -6.93 21.82 -1.44
CA PRO A 24 -6.53 20.46 -1.06
C PRO A 24 -5.48 20.42 0.05
N LEU A 25 -4.49 21.32 0.02
CA LEU A 25 -3.46 21.41 1.06
C LEU A 25 -4.04 21.81 2.41
N VAL A 26 -4.98 22.75 2.44
CA VAL A 26 -5.66 23.18 3.68
C VAL A 26 -6.48 22.04 4.28
N ILE A 27 -7.22 21.28 3.47
CA ILE A 27 -7.98 20.11 3.94
C ILE A 27 -7.01 19.06 4.51
N SER A 28 -5.92 18.77 3.79
CA SER A 28 -4.91 17.82 4.24
C SER A 28 -4.24 18.27 5.55
N ALA A 29 -3.91 19.56 5.68
CA ALA A 29 -3.33 20.13 6.88
C ALA A 29 -4.30 20.08 8.07
N LEU A 30 -5.59 20.37 7.85
CA LEU A 30 -6.62 20.30 8.89
C LEU A 30 -6.79 18.86 9.42
N LEU A 31 -6.91 17.89 8.52
CA LEU A 31 -6.97 16.46 8.89
C LEU A 31 -5.71 16.02 9.66
N SER A 32 -4.54 16.48 9.20
CA SER A 32 -3.25 16.17 9.85
C SER A 32 -3.17 16.77 11.27
N LEU A 33 -3.60 18.02 11.45
CA LEU A 33 -3.65 18.68 12.77
C LEU A 33 -4.64 18.00 13.72
N LEU A 34 -5.79 17.56 13.20
CA LEU A 34 -6.78 16.82 13.98
C LEU A 34 -6.20 15.49 14.47
N LEU A 35 -5.56 14.72 13.59
CA LEU A 35 -4.87 13.49 13.97
C LEU A 35 -3.76 13.77 14.98
N MET A 36 -2.94 14.80 14.75
CA MET A 36 -1.84 15.18 15.63
C MET A 36 -2.32 15.47 17.06
N ASN A 37 -3.44 16.19 17.22
CA ASN A 37 -4.03 16.49 18.53
C ASN A 37 -4.59 15.25 19.24
N ILE A 38 -5.15 14.28 18.51
CA ILE A 38 -5.64 13.02 19.08
C ILE A 38 -4.46 12.14 19.49
N VAL A 39 -3.46 12.02 18.60
CA VAL A 39 -2.28 11.18 18.79
C VAL A 39 -1.41 11.69 19.94
N SER A 40 -1.21 13.01 20.05
CA SER A 40 -0.34 13.61 21.08
C SER A 40 -0.84 13.41 22.51
N ARG A 41 -2.14 13.14 22.71
CA ARG A 41 -2.75 12.95 24.04
C ARG A 41 -2.81 11.48 24.48
N SER A 42 -2.44 10.54 23.62
CA SER A 42 -2.65 9.12 23.87
C SER A 42 -1.37 8.36 24.13
N ARG A 43 -1.42 7.46 25.12
CA ARG A 43 -0.37 6.46 25.39
C ARG A 43 -0.16 5.48 24.22
N TYR A 44 -1.17 5.31 23.36
CA TYR A 44 -1.14 4.41 22.19
C TYR A 44 -0.95 5.18 20.87
N ARG A 45 -0.19 6.29 20.91
CA ARG A 45 0.05 7.20 19.79
C ARG A 45 0.38 6.49 18.46
N ASP A 46 1.28 5.51 18.48
CA ASP A 46 1.70 4.80 17.27
C ASP A 46 0.56 3.99 16.66
N VAL A 47 -0.20 3.30 17.51
CA VAL A 47 -1.36 2.48 17.09
C VAL A 47 -2.46 3.38 16.51
N ILE A 48 -2.75 4.52 17.16
CA ILE A 48 -3.74 5.48 16.65
C ILE A 48 -3.28 6.05 15.31
N THR A 49 -2.00 6.37 15.15
CA THR A 49 -1.44 6.88 13.90
C THR A 49 -1.61 5.85 12.78
N ILE A 50 -1.31 4.57 13.07
CA ILE A 50 -1.43 3.47 12.10
C ILE A 50 -2.89 3.26 11.71
N ILE A 51 -3.78 3.07 12.70
CA ILE A 51 -5.21 2.81 12.46
C ILE A 51 -5.87 4.01 11.77
N GLY A 52 -5.63 5.22 12.26
CA GLY A 52 -6.18 6.45 11.69
C GLY A 52 -5.75 6.65 10.23
N SER A 53 -4.48 6.41 9.92
CA SER A 53 -3.98 6.50 8.55
C SER A 53 -4.57 5.42 7.63
N ILE A 54 -4.74 4.19 8.12
CA ILE A 54 -5.37 3.10 7.35
C ILE A 54 -6.86 3.43 7.10
N ILE A 55 -7.57 3.92 8.11
CA ILE A 55 -8.97 4.35 7.96
C ILE A 55 -9.09 5.49 6.95
N LEU A 56 -8.21 6.50 7.03
CA LEU A 56 -8.20 7.58 6.05
C LEU A 56 -7.89 7.08 4.64
N LEU A 57 -6.93 6.16 4.47
CA LEU A 57 -6.58 5.59 3.19
C LEU A 57 -7.75 4.80 2.57
N VAL A 58 -8.40 3.94 3.37
CA VAL A 58 -9.61 3.21 2.95
C VAL A 58 -10.76 4.17 2.66
N GLY A 59 -10.95 5.20 3.49
CA GLY A 59 -11.99 6.22 3.31
C GLY A 59 -11.79 7.06 2.05
N VAL A 60 -10.55 7.44 1.72
CA VAL A 60 -10.22 8.13 0.47
C VAL A 60 -10.47 7.21 -0.72
N PHE A 61 -10.07 5.94 -0.63
CA PHE A 61 -10.29 4.98 -1.71
C PHE A 61 -11.78 4.73 -1.97
N LEU A 62 -12.58 4.52 -0.91
CA LEU A 62 -14.03 4.34 -1.01
C LEU A 62 -14.74 5.62 -1.45
N GLY A 63 -14.31 6.78 -0.94
CA GLY A 63 -14.83 8.09 -1.36
C GLY A 63 -14.55 8.37 -2.83
N GLN A 64 -13.35 8.03 -3.31
CA GLN A 64 -13.01 8.08 -4.72
C GLN A 64 -13.91 7.15 -5.54
N ASN A 65 -14.07 5.89 -5.13
CA ASN A 65 -14.98 4.96 -5.81
C ASN A 65 -16.43 5.48 -5.85
N TYR A 66 -16.94 6.07 -4.76
CA TYR A 66 -18.27 6.66 -4.69
C TYR A 66 -18.46 7.90 -5.59
N LEU A 67 -17.44 8.76 -5.69
CA LEU A 67 -17.50 9.91 -6.59
C LEU A 67 -17.46 9.49 -8.06
N ILE A 68 -16.64 8.48 -8.38
CA ILE A 68 -16.51 7.96 -9.74
C ILE A 68 -17.77 7.13 -10.12
N SER A 69 -18.42 6.43 -9.18
CA SER A 69 -19.66 5.70 -9.46
C SER A 69 -20.87 6.59 -9.74
N GLN A 70 -20.82 7.89 -9.43
CA GLN A 70 -21.84 8.87 -9.84
C GLN A 70 -21.66 9.34 -11.29
N MET A 71 -20.63 8.89 -11.99
CA MET A 71 -20.48 9.16 -13.42
C MET A 71 -21.51 8.35 -14.22
N PRO A 72 -22.05 8.89 -15.32
CA PRO A 72 -22.92 8.14 -16.22
C PRO A 72 -22.20 6.90 -16.78
N ASP A 73 -22.90 5.77 -16.85
CA ASP A 73 -22.34 4.48 -17.32
C ASP A 73 -21.86 4.54 -18.79
N ASN A 74 -22.38 5.48 -19.57
CA ASN A 74 -22.07 5.61 -20.99
C ASN A 74 -20.89 6.56 -21.21
N GLU A 75 -19.67 6.06 -21.00
CA GLU A 75 -18.42 6.84 -21.12
C GLU A 75 -18.34 7.60 -22.46
N GLN A 76 -18.78 6.99 -23.56
CA GLN A 76 -18.74 7.64 -24.88
C GLN A 76 -19.71 8.81 -25.00
N GLU A 77 -20.90 8.71 -24.40
CA GLU A 77 -21.90 9.78 -24.42
C GLU A 77 -21.50 10.89 -23.46
N PHE A 78 -20.97 10.54 -22.28
CA PHE A 78 -20.40 11.50 -21.33
C PHE A 78 -19.18 12.20 -21.91
N LEU A 79 -18.28 11.49 -22.61
CA LEU A 79 -17.14 12.08 -23.31
C LEU A 79 -17.60 12.97 -24.47
N MET A 80 -18.64 12.58 -25.22
CA MET A 80 -19.23 13.43 -26.26
C MET A 80 -19.91 14.67 -25.68
N GLU A 81 -20.58 14.56 -24.53
CA GLU A 81 -21.18 15.67 -23.81
C GLU A 81 -20.11 16.59 -23.21
N LEU A 82 -19.00 16.03 -22.74
CA LEU A 82 -17.79 16.73 -22.33
C LEU A 82 -17.18 17.56 -23.47
N LEU A 83 -17.09 16.94 -24.65
CA LEU A 83 -16.53 17.57 -25.85
C LEU A 83 -17.48 18.62 -26.43
N LYS A 84 -18.79 18.46 -26.24
CA LYS A 84 -19.83 19.41 -26.70
C LYS A 84 -20.10 20.54 -25.72
N SER A 85 -19.92 20.31 -24.42
CA SER A 85 -20.21 21.28 -23.37
C SER A 85 -19.05 21.38 -22.38
N SER A 86 -18.22 22.40 -22.59
CA SER A 86 -17.19 22.78 -21.62
C SER A 86 -17.77 23.02 -20.22
N ASN A 87 -19.02 23.48 -20.14
CA ASN A 87 -19.73 23.74 -18.89
C ASN A 87 -20.09 22.47 -18.09
N ALA A 88 -20.45 21.35 -18.73
CA ALA A 88 -20.78 20.12 -18.00
C ALA A 88 -19.53 19.54 -17.30
N LEU A 89 -18.38 19.63 -17.96
CA LEU A 89 -17.08 19.25 -17.39
C LEU A 89 -16.74 20.10 -16.17
N ILE A 90 -16.97 21.41 -16.28
CA ILE A 90 -16.73 22.39 -15.22
C ILE A 90 -17.65 22.14 -14.02
N GLU A 91 -18.94 21.89 -14.24
CA GLU A 91 -19.89 21.59 -13.18
C GLU A 91 -19.60 20.25 -12.51
N PHE A 92 -19.20 19.24 -13.29
CA PHE A 92 -18.80 17.94 -12.76
C PHE A 92 -17.56 18.03 -11.87
N MET A 93 -16.48 18.67 -12.36
CA MET A 93 -15.28 18.92 -11.54
C MET A 93 -15.60 19.79 -10.33
N GLY A 94 -16.56 20.70 -10.48
CA GLY A 94 -17.08 21.58 -9.45
C GLY A 94 -17.80 20.91 -8.29
N ARG A 95 -18.37 19.72 -8.47
CA ARG A 95 -19.05 18.98 -7.38
C ARG A 95 -18.05 18.47 -6.35
N ALA A 96 -16.93 17.93 -6.81
CA ALA A 96 -15.86 17.45 -5.93
C ALA A 96 -14.91 18.59 -5.50
N PHE A 97 -14.71 19.57 -6.38
CA PHE A 97 -13.78 20.67 -6.17
C PHE A 97 -14.39 22.01 -6.64
N PRO A 98 -15.22 22.67 -5.81
CA PRO A 98 -15.87 23.94 -6.16
C PRO A 98 -14.92 25.03 -6.71
N PRO A 99 -13.66 25.16 -6.26
CA PRO A 99 -12.74 26.13 -6.85
C PRO A 99 -12.47 25.93 -8.36
N ALA A 100 -12.66 24.72 -8.91
CA ALA A 100 -12.58 24.49 -10.36
C ALA A 100 -13.61 25.32 -11.14
N ILE A 101 -14.83 25.48 -10.60
CA ILE A 101 -15.86 26.32 -11.23
C ILE A 101 -15.44 27.80 -11.21
N TRP A 102 -14.87 28.26 -10.09
CA TRP A 102 -14.45 29.65 -10.01
C TRP A 102 -13.30 29.95 -10.96
N ILE A 103 -12.29 29.07 -11.03
CA ILE A 103 -11.14 29.23 -11.93
C ILE A 103 -11.56 29.24 -13.39
N THR A 104 -12.45 28.33 -13.77
CA THR A 104 -12.94 28.27 -15.15
C THR A 104 -13.72 29.52 -15.49
N LYS A 105 -14.61 30.00 -14.61
CA LYS A 105 -15.30 31.27 -14.78
C LYS A 105 -14.33 32.46 -14.82
N ILE A 106 -13.26 32.49 -14.03
CA ILE A 106 -12.22 33.55 -14.10
C ILE A 106 -11.60 33.62 -15.49
N LEU A 107 -11.40 32.47 -16.14
CA LEU A 107 -10.68 32.35 -17.40
C LEU A 107 -11.58 32.43 -18.66
N SER A 108 -12.87 32.14 -18.54
CA SER A 108 -13.80 32.05 -19.68
C SER A 108 -14.91 33.09 -19.71
N SER A 109 -15.19 33.79 -18.60
CA SER A 109 -16.34 34.70 -18.49
C SER A 109 -16.02 36.19 -18.72
N THR A 110 -17.06 37.02 -18.68
CA THR A 110 -16.95 38.48 -18.79
C THR A 110 -16.12 39.05 -17.62
N PHE A 111 -15.39 40.15 -17.84
CA PHE A 111 -14.51 40.77 -16.83
C PHE A 111 -15.15 40.95 -15.43
N LYS A 112 -16.43 41.34 -15.38
CA LYS A 112 -17.18 41.51 -14.12
C LYS A 112 -17.39 40.17 -13.38
N GLU A 113 -17.73 39.11 -14.10
CA GLU A 113 -17.90 37.77 -13.53
C GLU A 113 -16.56 37.16 -13.14
N ALA A 114 -15.51 37.39 -13.92
CA ALA A 114 -14.16 36.95 -13.59
C ALA A 114 -13.68 37.57 -12.27
N LEU A 115 -13.93 38.86 -12.04
CA LEU A 115 -13.53 39.55 -10.81
C LEU A 115 -14.27 39.02 -9.57
N ILE A 116 -15.56 38.72 -9.70
CA ILE A 116 -16.37 38.14 -8.60
C ILE A 116 -15.87 36.73 -8.25
N ASN A 117 -15.61 35.88 -9.24
CA ASN A 117 -15.11 34.53 -9.00
C ASN A 117 -13.68 34.53 -8.46
N LEU A 118 -12.85 35.51 -8.86
CA LEU A 118 -11.52 35.72 -8.29
C LEU A 118 -11.63 36.10 -6.80
N ALA A 119 -12.57 36.98 -6.45
CA ALA A 119 -12.83 37.32 -5.04
C ALA A 119 -13.27 36.09 -4.24
N TYR A 120 -14.17 35.25 -4.76
CA TYR A 120 -14.55 34.00 -4.09
C TYR A 120 -13.37 33.05 -3.90
N LEU A 121 -12.55 32.85 -4.94
CA LEU A 121 -11.37 32.00 -4.86
C LEU A 121 -10.40 32.50 -3.78
N LEU A 122 -10.12 33.81 -3.74
CA LEU A 122 -9.21 34.41 -2.77
C LEU A 122 -9.78 34.36 -1.35
N ILE A 123 -11.04 34.72 -1.14
CA ILE A 123 -11.67 34.73 0.19
C ILE A 123 -11.69 33.32 0.78
N VAL A 124 -12.11 32.32 0.00
CA VAL A 124 -12.19 30.94 0.49
C VAL A 124 -10.80 30.37 0.72
N SER A 125 -9.86 30.58 -0.19
CA SER A 125 -8.50 30.07 -0.06
C SER A 125 -7.74 30.71 1.11
N LEU A 126 -7.73 32.03 1.20
CA LEU A 126 -7.05 32.76 2.27
C LEU A 126 -7.76 32.62 3.60
N GLY A 127 -9.10 32.58 3.61
CA GLY A 127 -9.88 32.32 4.81
C GLY A 127 -9.63 30.93 5.38
N ALA A 128 -9.63 29.91 4.52
CA ALA A 128 -9.35 28.53 4.94
C ALA A 128 -7.88 28.36 5.37
N PHE A 129 -6.93 29.01 4.68
CA PHE A 129 -5.54 29.09 5.12
C PHE A 129 -5.41 29.77 6.49
N GLY A 130 -6.06 30.92 6.69
CA GLY A 130 -6.04 31.66 7.95
C GLY A 130 -6.61 30.84 9.11
N LEU A 131 -7.70 30.11 8.87
CA LEU A 131 -8.29 29.20 9.85
C LEU A 131 -7.32 28.07 10.23
N VAL A 132 -6.71 27.41 9.24
CA VAL A 132 -5.74 26.34 9.51
C VAL A 132 -4.48 26.88 10.18
N TYR A 133 -3.99 28.04 9.77
CA TYR A 133 -2.87 28.71 10.42
C TYR A 133 -3.15 29.02 11.88
N PHE A 134 -4.35 29.54 12.18
CA PHE A 134 -4.79 29.80 13.54
C PHE A 134 -4.84 28.50 14.36
N ILE A 135 -5.50 27.45 13.86
CA ILE A 135 -5.56 26.14 14.54
C ILE A 135 -4.16 25.54 14.75
N ALA A 136 -3.30 25.62 13.72
CA ALA A 136 -1.92 25.14 13.77
C ALA A 136 -1.13 25.83 14.88
N SER A 137 -1.31 27.14 15.07
CA SER A 137 -0.61 27.88 16.13
C SER A 137 -0.84 27.31 17.54
N PHE A 138 -2.03 26.77 17.82
CA PHE A 138 -2.36 26.15 19.12
C PHE A 138 -1.95 24.69 19.23
N ILE A 139 -2.08 23.93 18.14
CA ILE A 139 -1.95 22.47 18.15
C ILE A 139 -0.54 22.02 17.79
N TYR A 140 0.11 22.69 16.84
CA TYR A 140 1.34 22.20 16.22
C TYR A 140 2.49 22.10 17.21
N GLN A 141 2.76 23.15 18.01
CA GLN A 141 3.85 23.09 18.99
C GLN A 141 3.64 21.97 20.01
N ARG A 142 2.44 21.88 20.59
CA ARG A 142 2.10 20.84 21.58
C ARG A 142 2.18 19.44 21.01
N GLY A 143 1.70 19.23 19.79
CA GLY A 143 1.75 17.93 19.15
C GLY A 143 3.17 17.55 18.73
N ALA A 144 3.98 18.51 18.29
CA ALA A 144 5.35 18.24 17.83
C ALA A 144 6.26 17.90 19.01
N THR A 145 6.16 18.64 20.13
CA THR A 145 6.93 18.34 21.34
C THR A 145 6.54 16.99 21.93
N ALA A 146 5.24 16.67 21.99
CA ALA A 146 4.74 15.37 22.46
C ALA A 146 5.24 14.19 21.60
N GLN A 147 5.64 14.44 20.35
CA GLN A 147 6.19 13.43 19.46
C GLN A 147 7.67 13.15 19.74
N PHE A 148 8.41 14.15 20.24
CA PHE A 148 9.81 14.00 20.68
C PHE A 148 9.94 13.51 22.12
N GLU A 149 8.94 13.79 22.96
CA GLU A 149 8.89 13.28 24.32
C GLU A 149 8.69 11.76 24.30
N THR A 150 9.74 11.03 24.66
CA THR A 150 9.64 9.61 25.01
C THR A 150 9.40 9.57 26.51
N GLU A 151 8.23 9.10 26.95
CA GLU A 151 8.01 8.81 28.37
C GLU A 151 9.13 7.88 28.83
N ALA A 152 10.04 8.40 29.65
CA ALA A 152 11.05 7.58 30.31
C ALA A 152 10.31 6.64 31.25
N SER A 153 10.21 5.36 30.86
CA SER A 153 9.70 4.33 31.76
C SER A 153 10.73 4.13 32.87
N THR A 154 10.53 4.81 33.99
CA THR A 154 11.35 4.70 35.21
C THR A 154 11.06 3.43 36.01
N GLY A 155 10.16 2.57 35.52
CA GLY A 155 9.80 1.32 36.16
C GLY A 155 10.89 0.28 36.02
N LYS A 156 11.47 -0.16 37.14
CA LYS A 156 12.27 -1.40 37.22
C LYS A 156 11.40 -2.58 36.81
N SER A 157 11.37 -2.92 35.52
CA SER A 157 10.63 -4.09 35.05
C SER A 157 11.32 -5.34 35.61
N LYS A 158 10.58 -6.19 36.35
CA LYS A 158 11.08 -7.51 36.72
C LYS A 158 11.25 -8.31 35.43
N LEU A 159 12.51 -8.55 35.03
CA LEU A 159 12.83 -9.42 33.90
C LEU A 159 12.46 -10.86 34.27
N SER A 160 11.36 -11.35 33.71
CA SER A 160 10.96 -12.75 33.81
C SER A 160 11.53 -13.50 32.61
N TYR A 161 12.51 -14.37 32.87
CA TYR A 161 13.08 -15.26 31.86
C TYR A 161 12.16 -16.46 31.68
N LYS A 162 11.52 -16.57 30.51
CA LYS A 162 10.75 -17.76 30.11
C LYS A 162 11.45 -18.41 28.93
N SER A 163 11.63 -19.74 28.98
CA SER A 163 12.12 -20.50 27.83
C SER A 163 11.09 -20.40 26.71
N LYS A 164 11.46 -19.73 25.61
CA LYS A 164 10.67 -19.60 24.40
C LYS A 164 11.54 -19.96 23.20
N SER A 165 10.92 -20.42 22.13
CA SER A 165 11.61 -20.62 20.85
C SER A 165 12.31 -19.32 20.42
N GLN A 166 13.59 -19.42 20.07
CA GLN A 166 14.40 -18.29 19.65
C GLN A 166 13.81 -17.65 18.37
N ILE A 167 13.32 -18.45 17.43
CA ILE A 167 12.67 -18.00 16.18
C ILE A 167 11.43 -17.16 16.51
N LEU A 168 10.55 -17.66 17.38
CA LEU A 168 9.33 -16.95 17.77
C LEU A 168 9.61 -15.65 18.52
N THR A 169 10.73 -15.60 19.24
CA THR A 169 11.17 -14.38 19.93
C THR A 169 11.58 -13.32 18.91
N ILE A 170 12.41 -13.67 17.92
CA ILE A 170 12.79 -12.74 16.84
C ILE A 170 11.57 -12.33 16.02
N PHE A 171 10.70 -13.27 15.67
CA PHE A 171 9.42 -12.98 15.02
C PHE A 171 8.59 -11.93 15.77
N LYS A 172 8.48 -12.08 17.10
CA LYS A 172 7.72 -11.15 17.94
C LYS A 172 8.40 -9.78 18.01
N ILE A 173 9.73 -9.74 18.12
CA ILE A 173 10.50 -8.50 18.11
C ILE A 173 10.23 -7.75 16.79
N GLU A 174 10.30 -8.45 15.66
CA GLU A 174 10.07 -7.87 14.35
C GLU A 174 8.66 -7.26 14.21
N TRP A 175 7.63 -7.97 14.65
CA TRP A 175 6.26 -7.45 14.69
C TRP A 175 6.12 -6.23 15.59
N ILE A 176 6.76 -6.24 16.76
CA ILE A 176 6.76 -5.10 17.68
C ILE A 176 7.45 -3.90 17.02
N THR A 177 8.59 -4.10 16.35
CA THR A 177 9.31 -3.04 15.64
C THR A 177 8.43 -2.43 14.54
N ILE A 178 7.71 -3.24 13.77
CA ILE A 178 6.78 -2.75 12.74
C ILE A 178 5.66 -1.91 13.37
N LEU A 179 4.99 -2.44 14.41
CA LEU A 179 3.83 -1.79 15.02
C LEU A 179 4.18 -0.55 15.88
N LYS A 180 5.40 -0.46 16.38
CA LYS A 180 5.90 0.71 17.13
C LYS A 180 6.50 1.78 16.23
N THR A 181 6.63 1.54 14.93
CA THR A 181 7.13 2.54 13.98
C THR A 181 6.07 2.76 12.91
N PRO A 182 5.24 3.82 13.02
CA PRO A 182 4.12 4.05 12.11
C PRO A 182 4.51 3.99 10.63
N ILE A 183 5.66 4.53 10.25
CA ILE A 183 6.16 4.48 8.86
C ILE A 183 6.34 3.02 8.39
N TYR A 184 6.86 2.14 9.25
CA TYR A 184 7.04 0.73 8.91
C TYR A 184 5.71 0.02 8.79
N ALA A 185 4.81 0.23 9.75
CA ALA A 185 3.45 -0.32 9.71
C ALA A 185 2.67 0.14 8.48
N LEU A 186 2.70 1.43 8.12
CA LEU A 186 1.98 1.92 6.96
C LEU A 186 2.48 1.31 5.65
N ASN A 187 3.80 1.16 5.47
CA ASN A 187 4.30 0.54 4.24
C ASN A 187 4.12 -0.99 4.23
N SER A 188 4.07 -1.64 5.39
CA SER A 188 3.99 -3.10 5.50
C SER A 188 2.54 -3.63 5.54
N LEU A 189 1.65 -2.90 6.22
CA LEU A 189 0.27 -3.35 6.51
C LEU A 189 -0.74 -2.84 5.50
N VAL A 190 -0.45 -1.80 4.71
CA VAL A 190 -1.43 -1.25 3.74
C VAL A 190 -1.92 -2.33 2.77
N MET A 191 -1.04 -3.21 2.28
CA MET A 191 -1.46 -4.30 1.38
C MET A 191 -2.37 -5.33 2.04
N VAL A 192 -2.38 -5.44 3.37
CA VAL A 192 -3.33 -6.28 4.12
C VAL A 192 -4.76 -5.81 3.92
N PHE A 193 -4.97 -4.50 3.73
CA PHE A 193 -6.29 -3.91 3.51
C PHE A 193 -6.58 -3.67 2.03
N MET A 194 -5.57 -3.23 1.26
CA MET A 194 -5.75 -2.89 -0.15
C MET A 194 -6.04 -4.12 -1.04
N ALA A 195 -5.32 -5.23 -0.86
CA ALA A 195 -5.54 -6.40 -1.71
C ALA A 195 -6.96 -7.00 -1.57
N PRO A 196 -7.52 -7.18 -0.36
CA PRO A 196 -8.92 -7.59 -0.21
C PRO A 196 -9.90 -6.54 -0.73
N LEU A 197 -9.63 -5.25 -0.53
CA LEU A 197 -10.48 -4.17 -1.01
C LEU A 197 -10.61 -4.18 -2.54
N LEU A 198 -9.51 -4.44 -3.26
CA LEU A 198 -9.52 -4.62 -4.72
C LEU A 198 -10.33 -5.84 -5.16
N MET A 199 -10.30 -6.94 -4.39
CA MET A 199 -11.13 -8.11 -4.68
C MET A 199 -12.62 -7.88 -4.37
N MET A 200 -12.94 -6.90 -3.52
CA MET A 200 -14.31 -6.57 -3.10
C MET A 200 -15.05 -5.68 -4.10
N LEU A 201 -14.32 -4.94 -4.95
CA LEU A 201 -14.91 -3.94 -5.86
C LEU A 201 -16.07 -4.47 -6.74
N PRO A 202 -16.03 -5.69 -7.30
CA PRO A 202 -17.16 -6.23 -8.07
C PRO A 202 -18.48 -6.31 -7.30
N LEU A 203 -18.46 -6.36 -5.96
CA LEU A 203 -19.68 -6.40 -5.14
C LEU A 203 -20.38 -5.05 -5.01
N PHE A 204 -19.62 -3.95 -5.07
CA PHE A 204 -20.14 -2.60 -4.89
C PHE A 204 -20.41 -1.87 -6.20
N GLY A 205 -19.85 -2.37 -7.31
CA GLY A 205 -19.92 -1.72 -8.61
C GLY A 205 -19.15 -0.39 -8.66
N GLY A 206 -19.51 0.45 -9.63
CA GLY A 206 -18.89 1.75 -9.86
C GLY A 206 -17.73 1.72 -10.85
N ASN A 207 -17.42 2.89 -11.43
CA ASN A 207 -16.48 3.01 -12.54
C ASN A 207 -15.03 2.62 -12.22
N LEU A 208 -14.63 2.58 -10.94
CA LEU A 208 -13.33 2.01 -10.57
C LEU A 208 -13.28 0.49 -10.76
N ALA A 209 -14.41 -0.21 -10.58
CA ALA A 209 -14.51 -1.62 -10.94
C ALA A 209 -14.51 -1.79 -12.48
N ASN A 210 -14.92 -0.78 -13.24
CA ASN A 210 -14.90 -0.74 -14.71
C ASN A 210 -13.55 -0.30 -15.29
N ASP A 211 -12.55 -0.04 -14.44
CA ASP A 211 -11.19 0.23 -14.91
C ASP A 211 -10.72 -0.91 -15.84
N PRO A 212 -10.22 -0.63 -17.06
CA PRO A 212 -9.90 -1.66 -18.04
C PRO A 212 -8.93 -2.73 -17.52
N ASP A 213 -7.97 -2.33 -16.70
CA ASP A 213 -6.97 -3.25 -16.16
C ASP A 213 -7.61 -4.17 -15.11
N LEU A 214 -8.45 -3.63 -14.22
CA LEU A 214 -9.17 -4.42 -13.22
C LEU A 214 -10.23 -5.33 -13.84
N GLN A 215 -10.95 -4.85 -14.86
CA GLN A 215 -11.91 -5.65 -15.62
C GLN A 215 -11.25 -6.85 -16.29
N PHE A 216 -10.06 -6.67 -16.86
CA PHE A 216 -9.28 -7.78 -17.42
C PHE A 216 -9.00 -8.86 -16.35
N LEU A 217 -8.62 -8.46 -15.12
CA LEU A 217 -8.38 -9.40 -14.03
C LEU A 217 -9.66 -10.11 -13.57
N TYR A 218 -10.80 -9.40 -13.49
CA TYR A 218 -12.08 -9.99 -13.10
C TYR A 218 -12.62 -10.95 -14.15
N GLN A 219 -12.54 -10.59 -15.43
CA GLN A 219 -12.90 -11.47 -16.55
C GLN A 219 -12.02 -12.72 -16.60
N LEU A 220 -10.74 -12.62 -16.21
CA LEU A 220 -9.87 -13.79 -16.09
C LEU A 220 -10.34 -14.75 -14.99
N ILE A 221 -10.85 -14.24 -13.86
CA ILE A 221 -11.43 -15.07 -12.79
C ILE A 221 -12.74 -15.70 -13.27
N GLU A 222 -13.63 -14.93 -13.91
CA GLU A 222 -14.94 -15.39 -14.38
C GLU A 222 -14.81 -16.44 -15.49
N SER A 223 -14.02 -16.16 -16.53
CA SER A 223 -13.72 -17.14 -17.58
C SER A 223 -13.02 -18.38 -17.03
N GLY A 224 -12.21 -18.20 -15.99
CA GLY A 224 -11.55 -19.28 -15.27
C GLY A 224 -12.50 -20.22 -14.55
N GLN A 225 -13.75 -19.83 -14.21
CA GLN A 225 -14.65 -20.63 -13.38
C GLN A 225 -15.01 -21.99 -14.00
N SER A 226 -15.07 -22.05 -15.34
CA SER A 226 -15.35 -23.29 -16.08
C SER A 226 -14.08 -24.13 -16.32
N THR A 227 -12.91 -23.62 -15.96
CA THR A 227 -11.62 -24.24 -16.25
C THR A 227 -11.02 -24.93 -15.01
N PRO A 228 -10.22 -25.99 -15.20
CA PRO A 228 -9.41 -26.57 -14.13
C PRO A 228 -8.36 -25.62 -13.51
N LEU A 229 -8.16 -24.43 -14.09
CA LEU A 229 -7.14 -23.46 -13.68
C LEU A 229 -7.62 -22.43 -12.67
N LEU A 230 -8.91 -22.39 -12.34
CA LEU A 230 -9.48 -21.40 -11.42
C LEU A 230 -8.63 -21.20 -10.15
N PRO A 231 -8.21 -22.26 -9.41
CA PRO A 231 -7.43 -22.07 -8.20
C PRO A 231 -6.06 -21.43 -8.46
N LEU A 232 -5.45 -21.69 -9.62
CA LEU A 232 -4.15 -21.14 -9.97
C LEU A 232 -4.25 -19.67 -10.42
N ILE A 233 -5.30 -19.33 -11.18
CA ILE A 233 -5.58 -17.95 -11.60
C ILE A 233 -5.74 -17.07 -10.36
N ILE A 234 -6.64 -17.44 -9.45
CA ILE A 234 -6.91 -16.65 -8.24
C ILE A 234 -5.66 -16.60 -7.35
N ALA A 235 -4.97 -17.72 -7.15
CA ALA A 235 -3.73 -17.75 -6.37
C ALA A 235 -2.65 -16.84 -6.96
N GLY A 236 -2.48 -16.85 -8.29
CA GLY A 236 -1.54 -15.99 -9.00
C GLY A 236 -1.87 -14.51 -8.83
N LEU A 237 -3.14 -14.12 -9.03
CA LEU A 237 -3.60 -12.74 -8.88
C LEU A 237 -3.42 -12.22 -7.44
N ILE A 238 -3.85 -12.99 -6.44
CA ILE A 238 -3.69 -12.59 -5.03
C ILE A 238 -2.20 -12.50 -4.68
N THR A 239 -1.39 -13.45 -5.13
CA THR A 239 0.07 -13.43 -4.88
C THR A 239 0.72 -12.20 -5.52
N LEU A 240 0.28 -11.79 -6.72
CA LEU A 240 0.78 -10.61 -7.42
C LEU A 240 0.50 -9.31 -6.65
N PHE A 241 -0.69 -9.16 -6.05
CA PHE A 241 -0.96 -8.00 -5.21
C PHE A 241 -0.16 -8.05 -3.90
N VAL A 242 -0.15 -9.20 -3.24
CA VAL A 242 0.39 -9.34 -1.89
C VAL A 242 1.93 -9.32 -1.86
N MET A 243 2.61 -9.72 -2.93
CA MET A 243 4.08 -9.70 -2.99
C MET A 243 4.67 -8.29 -2.95
N ILE A 244 3.86 -7.25 -3.19
CA ILE A 244 4.24 -5.83 -3.06
C ILE A 244 4.27 -5.44 -1.57
N ASN A 245 5.04 -6.19 -0.77
CA ASN A 245 5.15 -5.98 0.66
C ASN A 245 6.62 -5.76 1.05
N PRO A 246 7.02 -4.49 1.33
CA PRO A 246 8.37 -4.17 1.76
C PRO A 246 8.77 -4.74 3.13
N ALA A 247 7.84 -5.29 3.92
CA ALA A 247 8.13 -5.80 5.25
C ALA A 247 9.25 -6.86 5.22
N VAL A 248 9.20 -7.76 4.26
CA VAL A 248 10.20 -8.83 4.13
C VAL A 248 11.52 -8.26 3.59
N SER A 249 11.47 -7.49 2.50
CA SER A 249 12.63 -7.04 1.72
C SER A 249 13.40 -5.85 2.31
N SER A 250 13.03 -5.39 3.52
CA SER A 250 13.74 -4.32 4.25
C SER A 250 14.04 -4.68 5.71
N THR A 251 13.85 -5.94 6.13
CA THR A 251 13.93 -6.34 7.55
C THR A 251 15.30 -6.13 8.21
N PHE A 252 16.40 -6.22 7.45
CA PHE A 252 17.75 -5.93 7.93
C PHE A 252 18.12 -4.46 7.72
N SER A 253 17.68 -3.86 6.61
CA SER A 253 17.84 -2.42 6.39
C SER A 253 17.16 -1.58 7.48
N ARG A 254 16.00 -2.02 8.00
CA ARG A 254 15.26 -1.34 9.08
C ARG A 254 15.99 -1.30 10.43
N GLU A 255 16.99 -2.17 10.63
CA GLU A 255 17.83 -2.15 11.83
C GLU A 255 18.80 -0.96 11.81
N GLY A 256 19.23 -0.53 10.61
CA GLY A 256 20.10 0.61 10.42
C GLY A 256 21.38 0.51 11.25
N LYS A 257 21.72 1.59 11.97
CA LYS A 257 22.87 1.66 12.86
C LYS A 257 22.81 0.67 14.04
N ASN A 258 21.66 0.09 14.35
CA ASN A 258 21.52 -0.89 15.45
C ASN A 258 21.85 -2.32 15.03
N PHE A 259 22.29 -2.54 13.78
CA PHE A 259 22.64 -3.88 13.29
C PHE A 259 23.72 -4.59 14.13
N TRP A 260 24.60 -3.84 14.81
CA TRP A 260 25.58 -4.43 15.75
C TRP A 260 24.93 -5.26 16.87
N ILE A 261 23.72 -4.90 17.30
CA ILE A 261 23.00 -5.65 18.33
C ILE A 261 22.70 -7.06 17.81
N LEU A 262 22.20 -7.18 16.57
CA LEU A 262 21.92 -8.48 15.95
C LEU A 262 23.17 -9.34 15.78
N LYS A 263 24.35 -8.73 15.58
CA LYS A 263 25.62 -9.46 15.52
C LYS A 263 26.09 -9.97 16.88
N ASN A 264 25.82 -9.22 17.95
CA ASN A 264 26.38 -9.50 19.28
C ASN A 264 25.46 -10.39 20.16
N ILE A 265 24.18 -10.53 19.81
CA ILE A 265 23.31 -11.47 20.54
C ILE A 265 23.77 -12.92 20.34
N PRO A 266 23.70 -13.78 21.37
CA PRO A 266 24.13 -15.19 21.30
C PRO A 266 23.09 -16.07 20.58
N VAL A 267 22.67 -15.65 19.38
CA VAL A 267 21.68 -16.34 18.54
C VAL A 267 22.28 -16.51 17.15
N LYS A 268 22.25 -17.75 16.65
CA LYS A 268 22.79 -18.09 15.32
C LYS A 268 22.12 -17.23 14.23
N PRO A 269 22.88 -16.70 13.25
CA PRO A 269 22.33 -15.83 12.18
C PRO A 269 21.12 -16.43 11.45
N GLU A 270 21.14 -17.74 11.19
CA GLU A 270 20.07 -18.46 10.50
C GLU A 270 18.74 -18.36 11.25
N ILE A 271 18.78 -18.41 12.58
CA ILE A 271 17.61 -18.32 13.46
C ILE A 271 17.02 -16.92 13.39
N GLN A 272 17.87 -15.89 13.32
CA GLN A 272 17.43 -14.50 13.16
C GLN A 272 16.75 -14.29 11.80
N VAL A 273 17.37 -14.81 10.73
CA VAL A 273 16.82 -14.76 9.36
C VAL A 273 15.46 -15.46 9.30
N TYR A 274 15.31 -16.64 9.90
CA TYR A 274 14.01 -17.34 9.92
C TYR A 274 12.94 -16.61 10.73
N GLY A 275 13.30 -16.02 11.88
CA GLY A 275 12.36 -15.23 12.67
C GLY A 275 11.85 -14.01 11.91
N LYS A 276 12.74 -13.30 11.22
CA LYS A 276 12.42 -12.16 10.36
C LYS A 276 11.62 -12.56 9.13
N LEU A 277 11.99 -13.67 8.48
CA LEU A 277 11.22 -14.26 7.36
C LEU A 277 9.80 -14.59 7.78
N LEU A 278 9.62 -15.25 8.92
CA LEU A 278 8.31 -15.61 9.43
C LEU A 278 7.45 -14.37 9.68
N ALA A 279 8.04 -13.29 10.18
CA ALA A 279 7.31 -12.04 10.47
C ALA A 279 6.82 -11.38 9.18
N GLY A 280 7.70 -11.15 8.22
CA GLY A 280 7.29 -10.58 6.93
C GLY A 280 6.35 -11.49 6.14
N TYR A 281 6.61 -12.81 6.12
CA TYR A 281 5.71 -13.80 5.51
C TYR A 281 4.33 -13.75 6.15
N SER A 282 4.23 -13.65 7.48
CA SER A 282 2.93 -13.62 8.16
C SER A 282 2.07 -12.42 7.77
N ILE A 283 2.67 -11.25 7.53
CA ILE A 283 1.94 -10.06 7.07
C ILE A 283 1.36 -10.31 5.68
N SER A 284 2.18 -10.81 4.76
CA SER A 284 1.76 -11.18 3.40
C SER A 284 0.70 -12.27 3.44
N PHE A 285 0.86 -13.28 4.29
CA PHE A 285 -0.10 -14.37 4.43
C PHE A 285 -1.46 -13.88 4.98
N ILE A 286 -1.48 -12.95 5.94
CA ILE A 286 -2.73 -12.35 6.43
C ILE A 286 -3.43 -11.58 5.30
N ALA A 287 -2.68 -10.81 4.51
CA ALA A 287 -3.22 -10.10 3.34
C ALA A 287 -3.84 -11.08 2.32
N ALA A 288 -3.13 -12.16 2.02
CA ALA A 288 -3.59 -13.21 1.12
C ALA A 288 -4.82 -13.94 1.65
N LEU A 289 -4.85 -14.26 2.95
CA LEU A 289 -5.96 -14.93 3.61
C LEU A 289 -7.25 -14.10 3.50
N LEU A 290 -7.16 -12.81 3.84
CA LEU A 290 -8.28 -11.88 3.71
C LEU A 290 -8.71 -11.73 2.25
N SER A 291 -7.74 -11.61 1.33
CA SER A 291 -8.04 -11.45 -0.11
C SER A 291 -8.73 -12.68 -0.69
N ALA A 292 -8.30 -13.89 -0.32
CA ALA A 292 -8.92 -15.13 -0.77
C ALA A 292 -10.34 -15.28 -0.21
N PHE A 293 -10.56 -14.90 1.06
CA PHE A 293 -11.88 -14.90 1.66
C PHE A 293 -12.83 -13.91 0.96
N ILE A 294 -12.37 -12.68 0.68
CA ILE A 294 -13.18 -11.69 -0.04
C ILE A 294 -13.41 -12.11 -1.49
N ALA A 295 -12.41 -12.69 -2.17
CA ALA A 295 -12.59 -13.24 -3.52
C ALA A 295 -13.65 -14.35 -3.53
N MET A 296 -13.65 -15.24 -2.53
CA MET A 296 -14.67 -16.28 -2.37
C MET A 296 -16.09 -15.70 -2.36
N LEU A 297 -16.30 -14.63 -1.60
CA LEU A 297 -17.59 -13.95 -1.52
C LEU A 297 -17.93 -13.19 -2.82
N SER A 298 -16.95 -12.50 -3.40
CA SER A 298 -17.16 -11.60 -4.54
C SER A 298 -17.45 -12.34 -5.84
N PHE A 299 -16.74 -13.44 -6.09
CA PHE A 299 -16.86 -14.24 -7.32
C PHE A 299 -17.64 -15.55 -7.12
N ARG A 300 -18.23 -15.76 -5.92
CA ARG A 300 -18.99 -16.97 -5.55
C ARG A 300 -18.18 -18.26 -5.76
N ILE A 301 -16.90 -18.23 -5.43
CA ILE A 301 -15.98 -19.36 -5.62
C ILE A 301 -16.29 -20.44 -4.57
N PRO A 302 -16.29 -21.74 -4.94
CA PRO A 302 -16.48 -22.84 -3.98
C PRO A 302 -15.45 -22.82 -2.82
N ILE A 303 -15.86 -23.36 -1.67
CA ILE A 303 -14.96 -23.43 -0.51
C ILE A 303 -13.73 -24.31 -0.77
N VAL A 304 -13.89 -25.40 -1.52
CA VAL A 304 -12.80 -26.33 -1.87
C VAL A 304 -11.74 -25.62 -2.70
N THR A 305 -12.14 -24.86 -3.72
CA THR A 305 -11.21 -24.10 -4.56
C THR A 305 -10.57 -22.97 -3.76
N THR A 306 -11.27 -22.34 -2.82
CA THR A 306 -10.69 -21.33 -1.92
C THR A 306 -9.61 -21.93 -1.01
N ILE A 307 -9.80 -23.13 -0.48
CA ILE A 307 -8.78 -23.85 0.30
C ILE A 307 -7.56 -24.17 -0.59
N MET A 308 -7.78 -24.64 -1.82
CA MET A 308 -6.69 -24.88 -2.79
C MET A 308 -5.91 -23.59 -3.08
N VAL A 309 -6.60 -22.47 -3.30
CA VAL A 309 -6.00 -21.14 -3.49
C VAL A 309 -5.12 -20.77 -2.30
N LEU A 310 -5.62 -20.90 -1.07
CA LEU A 310 -4.86 -20.59 0.14
C LEU A 310 -3.59 -21.45 0.27
N ILE A 311 -3.67 -22.74 -0.04
CA ILE A 311 -2.52 -23.64 -0.02
C ILE A 311 -1.49 -23.21 -1.07
N LEU A 312 -1.90 -22.94 -2.31
CA LEU A 312 -1.01 -22.48 -3.38
C LEU A 312 -0.34 -21.15 -3.01
N ILE A 313 -1.08 -20.16 -2.53
CA ILE A 313 -0.52 -18.87 -2.13
C ILE A 313 0.47 -19.05 -0.97
N SER A 314 0.15 -19.88 0.02
CA SER A 314 1.05 -20.15 1.15
C SER A 314 2.39 -20.72 0.68
N ALA A 315 2.37 -21.63 -0.30
CA ALA A 315 3.57 -22.19 -0.89
C ALA A 315 4.32 -21.18 -1.79
N ALA A 316 3.60 -20.38 -2.58
CA ALA A 316 4.21 -19.40 -3.49
C ALA A 316 4.88 -18.22 -2.76
N LEU A 317 4.33 -17.79 -1.61
CA LEU A 317 4.85 -16.65 -0.86
C LEU A 317 6.20 -16.93 -0.18
N ILE A 318 6.53 -18.20 0.10
CA ILE A 318 7.81 -18.57 0.75
C ILE A 318 9.01 -18.19 -0.14
N PRO A 319 9.14 -18.67 -1.39
CA PRO A 319 10.29 -18.33 -2.23
C PRO A 319 10.35 -16.84 -2.55
N ILE A 320 9.20 -16.17 -2.76
CA ILE A 320 9.14 -14.71 -2.97
C ILE A 320 9.70 -13.96 -1.77
N SER A 321 9.26 -14.33 -0.56
CA SER A 321 9.73 -13.73 0.68
C SER A 321 11.22 -14.04 0.91
N ALA A 322 11.65 -15.26 0.60
CA ALA A 322 13.03 -15.67 0.78
C ALA A 322 13.99 -14.89 -0.14
N VAL A 323 13.61 -14.65 -1.39
CA VAL A 323 14.39 -13.81 -2.32
C VAL A 323 14.47 -12.37 -1.79
N GLY A 324 13.36 -11.80 -1.32
CA GLY A 324 13.36 -10.45 -0.75
C GLY A 324 14.30 -10.30 0.43
N ILE A 325 14.26 -11.25 1.38
CA ILE A 325 15.19 -11.26 2.52
C ILE A 325 16.63 -11.51 2.09
N TYR A 326 16.86 -12.37 1.11
CA TYR A 326 18.20 -12.67 0.64
C TYR A 326 18.90 -11.41 0.13
N LEU A 327 18.21 -10.61 -0.70
CA LEU A 327 18.76 -9.35 -1.22
C LEU A 327 19.11 -8.39 -0.09
N ASP A 328 18.18 -8.21 0.84
CA ASP A 328 18.37 -7.30 1.97
C ASP A 328 19.47 -7.76 2.92
N LEU A 329 19.64 -9.07 3.09
CA LEU A 329 20.69 -9.68 3.88
C LEU A 329 22.07 -9.55 3.22
N MET A 330 22.16 -9.66 1.89
CA MET A 330 23.42 -9.53 1.16
C MET A 330 23.89 -8.07 1.05
N ARG A 331 22.97 -7.11 0.96
CA ARG A 331 23.28 -5.68 0.75
C ARG A 331 22.39 -4.77 1.60
N PRO A 332 22.40 -4.88 2.94
CA PRO A 332 21.50 -4.07 3.77
C PRO A 332 21.85 -2.59 3.68
N LYS A 333 20.82 -1.74 3.56
CA LYS A 333 20.96 -0.28 3.65
C LYS A 333 20.96 0.12 5.12
N LEU A 334 22.13 0.11 5.76
CA LEU A 334 22.27 0.41 7.19
C LEU A 334 22.39 1.90 7.52
N VAL A 335 22.82 2.71 6.55
CA VAL A 335 22.94 4.16 6.71
C VAL A 335 21.71 4.84 6.10
N TRP A 336 20.85 5.35 6.97
CA TRP A 336 19.70 6.17 6.61
C TRP A 336 19.47 7.23 7.70
N ASN A 337 18.92 8.37 7.31
CA ASN A 337 18.63 9.49 8.21
C ASN A 337 17.18 9.44 8.72
N ASN A 338 16.28 8.84 7.93
CA ASN A 338 14.87 8.69 8.26
C ASN A 338 14.44 7.22 8.04
N PRO A 339 13.65 6.62 8.95
CA PRO A 339 13.04 5.30 8.75
C PRO A 339 12.38 5.09 7.38
N GLN A 340 11.84 6.15 6.77
CA GLN A 340 11.27 6.09 5.43
C GLN A 340 12.28 5.68 4.34
N GLU A 341 13.56 6.07 4.48
CA GLU A 341 14.61 5.75 3.52
C GLU A 341 15.00 4.27 3.55
N ALA A 342 14.80 3.59 4.69
CA ALA A 342 15.08 2.16 4.86
C ALA A 342 14.06 1.28 4.09
N ILE A 343 12.86 1.81 3.84
CA ILE A 343 11.80 1.12 3.10
C ILE A 343 11.63 1.69 1.69
N LYS A 344 11.18 2.95 1.56
CA LYS A 344 10.72 3.50 0.28
C LYS A 344 11.86 3.82 -0.69
N GLN A 345 13.01 4.23 -0.17
CA GLN A 345 14.19 4.56 -0.98
C GLN A 345 15.24 3.43 -0.95
N ASN A 346 14.79 2.20 -0.70
CA ASN A 346 15.65 1.04 -0.66
C ASN A 346 15.56 0.29 -1.99
N PHE A 347 16.65 0.30 -2.75
CA PHE A 347 16.71 -0.35 -4.04
C PHE A 347 16.52 -1.88 -3.94
N ASN A 348 16.86 -2.49 -2.80
CA ASN A 348 16.60 -3.92 -2.56
C ASN A 348 15.12 -4.25 -2.60
N VAL A 349 14.26 -3.34 -2.11
CA VAL A 349 12.80 -3.53 -2.14
C VAL A 349 12.30 -3.57 -3.58
N VAL A 350 12.82 -2.69 -4.44
CA VAL A 350 12.47 -2.65 -5.86
C VAL A 350 12.94 -3.93 -6.58
N ILE A 351 14.18 -4.36 -6.36
CA ILE A 351 14.69 -5.61 -6.95
C ILE A 351 13.89 -6.81 -6.44
N ALA A 352 13.55 -6.84 -5.14
CA ALA A 352 12.74 -7.91 -4.55
C ALA A 352 11.36 -7.98 -5.20
N MET A 353 10.72 -6.84 -5.47
CA MET A 353 9.46 -6.79 -6.20
C MET A 353 9.60 -7.34 -7.61
N LEU A 354 10.63 -6.91 -8.38
CA LEU A 354 10.87 -7.40 -9.74
C LEU A 354 11.11 -8.91 -9.78
N LEU A 355 11.91 -9.45 -8.87
CA LEU A 355 12.14 -10.90 -8.77
C LEU A 355 10.89 -11.65 -8.31
N GLY A 356 10.07 -11.04 -7.44
CA GLY A 356 8.75 -11.55 -7.07
C GLY A 356 7.83 -11.67 -8.30
N PHE A 357 7.75 -10.61 -9.12
CA PHE A 357 7.03 -10.65 -10.40
C PHE A 357 7.51 -11.79 -11.29
N ILE A 358 8.83 -11.90 -11.48
CA ILE A 358 9.42 -12.99 -12.30
C ILE A 358 9.02 -14.36 -11.77
N LEU A 359 9.08 -14.60 -10.45
CA LEU A 359 8.69 -15.87 -9.85
C LEU A 359 7.20 -16.19 -10.06
N VAL A 360 6.31 -15.21 -9.87
CA VAL A 360 4.87 -15.39 -10.11
C VAL A 360 4.60 -15.66 -11.59
N THR A 361 5.27 -14.94 -12.50
CA THR A 361 5.17 -15.18 -13.95
C THR A 361 5.66 -16.58 -14.32
N VAL A 362 6.78 -17.05 -13.77
CA VAL A 362 7.28 -18.42 -13.99
C VAL A 362 6.24 -19.45 -13.54
N PHE A 363 5.65 -19.29 -12.35
CA PHE A 363 4.57 -20.17 -11.89
C PHE A 363 3.33 -20.11 -12.80
N GLY A 364 2.97 -18.93 -13.29
CA GLY A 364 1.88 -18.73 -14.25
C GLY A 364 2.14 -19.45 -15.59
N ILE A 365 3.35 -19.33 -16.13
CA ILE A 365 3.75 -20.00 -17.38
C ILE A 365 3.70 -21.52 -17.22
N ILE A 366 4.24 -22.06 -16.14
CA ILE A 366 4.19 -23.51 -15.85
C ILE A 366 2.73 -23.97 -15.76
N GLY A 367 1.90 -23.21 -15.05
CA GLY A 367 0.45 -23.43 -14.97
C GLY A 367 -0.25 -23.48 -16.31
N PHE A 368 0.07 -22.51 -17.18
CA PHE A 368 -0.47 -22.44 -18.53
C PHE A 368 -0.07 -23.65 -19.37
N PHE A 369 1.18 -24.10 -19.31
CA PHE A 369 1.60 -25.32 -20.02
C PHE A 369 0.92 -26.57 -19.47
N LEU A 370 0.77 -26.69 -18.14
CA LEU A 370 0.05 -27.81 -17.51
C LEU A 370 -1.41 -27.89 -17.98
N SER A 371 -2.04 -26.75 -18.25
CA SER A 371 -3.42 -26.69 -18.74
C SER A 371 -3.61 -27.36 -20.11
N ARG A 372 -2.54 -27.43 -20.93
CA ARG A 372 -2.60 -28.00 -22.28
C ARG A 372 -2.70 -29.52 -22.30
N PHE A 373 -2.43 -30.18 -21.18
CA PHE A 373 -2.40 -31.65 -21.10
C PHE A 373 -3.77 -32.27 -20.75
N SER A 374 -4.87 -31.50 -20.75
CA SER A 374 -6.24 -31.97 -20.43
C SER A 374 -6.33 -32.74 -19.11
N ILE A 375 -5.55 -32.31 -18.11
CA ILE A 375 -5.46 -32.93 -16.79
C ILE A 375 -6.54 -32.32 -15.87
N GLY A 376 -7.12 -33.12 -14.96
CA GLY A 376 -8.10 -32.64 -13.98
C GLY A 376 -7.53 -31.63 -12.96
N THR A 377 -8.40 -30.80 -12.39
CA THR A 377 -8.06 -29.70 -11.46
C THR A 377 -7.15 -30.14 -10.30
N PHE A 378 -7.45 -31.29 -9.68
CA PHE A 378 -6.68 -31.79 -8.54
C PHE A 378 -5.26 -32.21 -8.90
N ALA A 379 -5.06 -32.76 -10.10
CA ALA A 379 -3.74 -33.16 -10.56
C ALA A 379 -2.90 -31.94 -10.95
N ILE A 380 -3.49 -30.93 -11.62
CA ILE A 380 -2.81 -29.64 -11.86
C ILE A 380 -2.40 -28.99 -10.54
N PHE A 381 -3.32 -28.94 -9.57
CA PHE A 381 -3.05 -28.43 -8.24
C PHE A 381 -1.90 -29.18 -7.54
N GLY A 382 -1.93 -30.52 -7.55
CA GLY A 382 -0.91 -31.35 -6.92
C GLY A 382 0.48 -31.13 -7.53
N ILE A 383 0.57 -31.07 -8.86
CA ILE A 383 1.83 -30.80 -9.58
C ILE A 383 2.35 -29.40 -9.25
N MET A 384 1.49 -28.37 -9.34
CA MET A 384 1.88 -27.00 -9.02
C MET A 384 2.32 -26.85 -7.56
N LEU A 385 1.62 -27.49 -6.63
CA LEU A 385 1.98 -27.49 -5.22
C LEU A 385 3.35 -28.14 -5.00
N ALA A 386 3.64 -29.28 -5.64
CA ALA A 386 4.94 -29.94 -5.54
C ALA A 386 6.07 -29.05 -6.07
N ILE A 387 5.84 -28.35 -7.19
CA ILE A 387 6.80 -27.39 -7.75
C ILE A 387 7.04 -26.23 -6.78
N MET A 388 5.98 -25.59 -6.28
CA MET A 388 6.09 -24.46 -5.35
C MET A 388 6.76 -24.86 -4.03
N LEU A 389 6.47 -26.05 -3.50
CA LEU A 389 7.13 -26.59 -2.30
C LEU A 389 8.60 -26.90 -2.55
N SER A 390 8.97 -27.37 -3.75
CA SER A 390 10.37 -27.58 -4.13
C SER A 390 11.13 -26.25 -4.14
N PHE A 391 10.57 -25.20 -4.78
CA PHE A 391 11.14 -23.85 -4.75
C PHE A 391 11.23 -23.29 -3.32
N SER A 392 10.19 -23.52 -2.50
CA SER A 392 10.18 -23.15 -1.08
C SER A 392 11.33 -23.81 -0.30
N TYR A 393 11.53 -25.12 -0.50
CA TYR A 393 12.60 -25.87 0.15
C TYR A 393 13.99 -25.33 -0.25
N PHE A 394 14.24 -25.17 -1.55
CA PHE A 394 15.52 -24.67 -2.05
C PHE A 394 15.80 -23.23 -1.62
N SER A 395 14.79 -22.37 -1.60
CA SER A 395 14.95 -20.97 -1.16
C SER A 395 15.28 -20.85 0.34
N ILE A 396 14.66 -21.64 1.21
CA ILE A 396 14.99 -21.70 2.63
C ILE A 396 16.42 -22.23 2.84
N LEU A 397 16.80 -23.27 2.09
CA LEU A 397 18.14 -23.84 2.15
C LEU A 397 19.20 -22.84 1.70
N MET A 398 18.93 -22.07 0.63
CA MET A 398 19.78 -20.98 0.18
C MET A 398 19.98 -19.92 1.29
N LEU A 399 18.89 -19.50 1.95
CA LEU A 399 18.96 -18.53 3.06
C LEU A 399 19.82 -19.04 4.22
N LYS A 400 19.71 -20.32 4.57
CA LYS A 400 20.50 -20.95 5.63
C LYS A 400 22.00 -20.79 5.39
N TYR A 401 22.46 -21.09 4.18
CA TYR A 401 23.87 -21.00 3.82
C TYR A 401 24.34 -19.55 3.68
N ALA A 402 23.47 -18.68 3.14
CA ALA A 402 23.78 -17.27 2.94
C ALA A 402 23.93 -16.51 4.27
N ALA A 403 23.16 -16.87 5.30
CA ALA A 403 23.07 -16.14 6.56
C ALA A 403 24.41 -15.95 7.28
N LYS A 404 25.21 -17.01 7.45
CA LYS A 404 26.50 -16.90 8.13
C LYS A 404 27.47 -15.99 7.38
N GLY A 405 27.58 -16.17 6.06
CA GLY A 405 28.47 -15.38 5.21
C GLY A 405 28.02 -13.92 5.05
N ALA A 406 26.73 -13.64 5.19
CA ALA A 406 26.23 -12.27 5.22
C ALA A 406 26.68 -11.54 6.48
N TYR A 407 26.43 -12.15 7.64
CA TYR A 407 26.73 -11.55 8.94
C TYR A 407 28.23 -11.31 9.14
N SER A 408 29.10 -12.12 8.55
CA SER A 408 30.55 -11.87 8.59
C SER A 408 30.98 -10.70 7.70
N ARG A 409 30.32 -10.48 6.55
CA ARG A 409 30.69 -9.45 5.56
C ARG A 409 30.18 -8.05 5.87
N ILE A 410 29.08 -7.93 6.62
CA ILE A 410 28.47 -6.62 6.90
C ILE A 410 29.36 -5.85 7.88
N GLU A 411 30.11 -4.85 7.43
CA GLU A 411 30.83 -3.95 8.35
C GLU A 411 29.83 -2.97 8.98
N ILE A 412 30.02 -2.63 10.25
CA ILE A 412 29.12 -1.74 11.03
C ILE A 412 29.79 -0.40 11.29
#